data_AF-A0A7X7DGS9-F1
#
_entry.id   AF-A0A7X7DGS9-F1
#
_cell.length_a   1.000
_cell.length_b   1.000
_cell.length_c   1.000
_cell.angle_alpha   90.00
_cell.angle_beta   90.00
_cell.angle_gamma   90.00
#
_symmetry.space_group_name_H-M   'P 1'
#
loop_
_entity.id
_entity.type
_entity.pdbx_description
1 polymer ?
#
loop_
_entity_poly.entity_id
_entity_poly.type
_entity_poly.pdbx_seq_one_letter_code
_entity_poly.pdbx_strand_id
1 'polypeptide(L)'
;MERVRQAAARERRLPVYWWLGLLVLTGSVLVAVVYRHWPDLALPTAILLAATWIAPVLAQRSLAMPRRPDKTLAPGRGSFADWKRQAQLLGRLLLYYEDEPALPPDLRGRLQVARGDLRDTLRAHPLRDDLERVVARVIQNAVIPMKIWQWAEFGPRISELVRQYEAETLALAERDARALALEVFVERAAAEMSRHCLPRMQERERLECALECSSLAILSAQAHGNVIHPIELAAMFAVNWCDFTEPWRPALLPELVIRYHQEHPDSWRPSPAAGAAVAPGEEAPPPSRPAGPDSSDIAGRIVIRNGKRYRRVRVRRKRSRSRTARQLPVVNVLLSFGQWVRYSLRAWTQFH
;
A
#
# COMPACT_ATOMS: atom_id res chain seq x y z
N MET A 1 22.03 0.05 -4.16
CA MET A 1 21.17 -0.33 -5.32
C MET A 1 21.43 -1.70 -5.91
N GLU A 2 22.68 -2.18 -5.98
CA GLU A 2 22.99 -3.46 -6.63
C GLU A 2 22.19 -4.66 -6.08
N ARG A 3 22.04 -4.77 -4.75
CA ARG A 3 21.19 -5.79 -4.11
C ARG A 3 19.72 -5.71 -4.57
N VAL A 4 19.19 -4.50 -4.78
CA VAL A 4 17.83 -4.28 -5.29
C VAL A 4 17.73 -4.70 -6.75
N ARG A 5 18.73 -4.34 -7.57
CA ARG A 5 18.82 -4.77 -8.98
C ARG A 5 18.88 -6.30 -9.10
N GLN A 6 19.67 -6.96 -8.25
CA GLN A 6 19.77 -8.41 -8.20
C GLN A 6 18.44 -9.06 -7.75
N ALA A 7 17.79 -8.51 -6.73
CA ALA A 7 16.48 -8.99 -6.27
C ALA A 7 15.40 -8.84 -7.36
N ALA A 8 15.33 -7.67 -8.02
CA ALA A 8 14.41 -7.43 -9.13
C ALA A 8 14.70 -8.37 -10.33
N ALA A 9 15.97 -8.63 -10.64
CA ALA A 9 16.34 -9.58 -11.69
C ALA A 9 15.93 -11.02 -11.34
N ARG A 10 16.01 -11.42 -10.06
CA ARG A 10 15.52 -12.72 -9.59
C ARG A 10 13.99 -12.81 -9.70
N GLU A 11 13.27 -11.77 -9.29
CA GLU A 11 11.80 -11.69 -9.43
C GLU A 11 11.33 -11.82 -10.88
N ARG A 12 12.12 -11.34 -11.86
CA ARG A 12 11.81 -11.52 -13.29
C ARG A 12 11.94 -12.98 -13.75
N ARG A 13 12.87 -13.74 -13.18
CA ARG A 13 13.17 -15.12 -13.59
C ARG A 13 12.30 -16.16 -12.85
N LEU A 14 11.91 -15.85 -11.62
CA LEU A 14 11.05 -16.70 -10.76
C LEU A 14 9.74 -17.18 -11.45
N PRO A 15 8.93 -16.31 -12.09
CA PRO A 15 7.77 -16.78 -12.84
C PRO A 15 8.16 -17.75 -13.95
N VAL A 16 9.25 -17.53 -14.68
CA VAL A 16 9.68 -18.40 -15.79
C VAL A 16 10.02 -19.80 -15.27
N TYR A 17 10.81 -19.90 -14.20
CA TYR A 17 11.13 -21.20 -13.59
C TYR A 17 9.91 -21.88 -12.97
N TRP A 18 9.02 -21.10 -12.35
CA TRP A 18 7.76 -21.61 -11.82
C TRP A 18 6.87 -22.18 -12.92
N TRP A 19 6.71 -21.45 -14.04
CA TRP A 19 5.94 -21.90 -15.20
C TRP A 19 6.55 -23.14 -15.86
N LEU A 20 7.87 -23.20 -16.00
CA LEU A 20 8.57 -24.39 -16.51
C LEU A 20 8.37 -25.59 -15.58
N GLY A 21 8.54 -25.39 -14.26
CA GLY A 21 8.30 -26.43 -13.26
C GLY A 21 6.85 -26.91 -13.27
N LEU A 22 5.89 -25.99 -13.39
CA LEU A 22 4.49 -26.33 -13.55
C LEU A 22 4.26 -27.12 -14.83
N LEU A 23 4.80 -26.69 -15.96
CA LEU A 23 4.64 -27.38 -17.24
C LEU A 23 5.15 -28.82 -17.18
N VAL A 24 6.31 -29.04 -16.57
CA VAL A 24 6.86 -30.39 -16.35
C VAL A 24 5.94 -31.20 -15.43
N LEU A 25 5.50 -30.64 -14.32
CA LEU A 25 4.68 -31.35 -13.32
C LEU A 25 3.28 -31.64 -13.86
N THR A 26 2.65 -30.68 -14.55
CA THR A 26 1.35 -30.83 -15.20
C THR A 26 1.40 -31.78 -16.39
N GLY A 27 2.48 -31.73 -17.18
CA GLY A 27 2.70 -32.65 -18.28
C GLY A 27 2.89 -34.09 -17.80
N SER A 28 3.67 -34.27 -16.74
CA SER A 28 3.90 -35.59 -16.11
C SER A 28 2.61 -36.21 -15.57
N VAL A 29 1.80 -35.41 -14.87
CA VAL A 29 0.51 -35.86 -14.31
C VAL A 29 -0.47 -36.18 -15.43
N LEU A 30 -0.55 -35.34 -16.48
CA LEU A 30 -1.41 -35.59 -17.62
C LEU A 30 -1.03 -36.89 -18.35
N VAL A 31 0.27 -37.11 -18.60
CA VAL A 31 0.80 -38.33 -19.22
C VAL A 31 0.47 -39.55 -18.36
N ALA A 32 0.63 -39.47 -17.03
CA ALA A 32 0.31 -40.58 -16.13
C ALA A 32 -1.20 -40.91 -16.09
N VAL A 33 -2.07 -39.89 -16.12
CA VAL A 33 -3.53 -40.07 -16.13
C VAL A 33 -4.02 -40.65 -17.46
N VAL A 34 -3.45 -40.21 -18.58
CA VAL A 34 -3.74 -40.73 -19.92
C VAL A 34 -3.23 -42.17 -20.06
N TYR A 35 -2.01 -42.46 -19.64
CA TYR A 35 -1.41 -43.80 -19.71
C TYR A 35 -2.19 -44.83 -18.89
N ARG A 36 -2.77 -44.41 -17.75
CA ARG A 36 -3.43 -45.32 -16.79
C ARG A 36 -4.95 -45.38 -16.94
N HIS A 37 -5.54 -44.61 -17.86
CA HIS A 37 -6.98 -44.57 -18.21
C HIS A 37 -7.93 -44.33 -17.00
N TRP A 38 -7.76 -43.23 -16.26
CA TRP A 38 -8.63 -42.86 -15.13
C TRP A 38 -9.56 -41.69 -15.49
N PRO A 39 -10.74 -41.94 -16.10
CA PRO A 39 -11.64 -40.87 -16.55
C PRO A 39 -12.19 -40.04 -15.38
N ASP A 40 -12.43 -40.64 -14.21
CA ASP A 40 -13.02 -39.96 -13.04
C ASP A 40 -12.07 -38.95 -12.37
N LEU A 41 -10.76 -39.11 -12.57
CA LEU A 41 -9.74 -38.21 -12.02
C LEU A 41 -9.31 -37.13 -13.02
N ALA A 42 -9.60 -37.28 -14.31
CA ALA A 42 -9.11 -36.35 -15.33
C ALA A 42 -9.64 -34.92 -15.14
N LEU A 43 -10.94 -34.77 -14.87
CA LEU A 43 -11.60 -33.47 -14.72
C LEU A 43 -11.17 -32.69 -13.47
N PRO A 44 -11.16 -33.26 -12.24
CA PRO A 44 -10.67 -32.54 -11.06
C PRO A 44 -9.18 -32.21 -11.16
N THR A 45 -8.38 -33.08 -11.80
CA THR A 45 -6.97 -32.82 -12.05
C THR A 45 -6.81 -31.66 -13.04
N ALA A 46 -7.55 -31.63 -14.15
CA ALA A 46 -7.54 -30.51 -15.09
C ALA A 46 -7.91 -29.17 -14.45
N ILE A 47 -8.90 -29.14 -13.54
CA ILE A 47 -9.30 -27.93 -12.81
C ILE A 47 -8.19 -27.48 -11.84
N LEU A 48 -7.58 -28.42 -11.10
CA LEU A 48 -6.44 -28.11 -10.21
C LEU A 48 -5.25 -27.58 -11.01
N LEU A 49 -4.97 -28.18 -12.18
CA LEU A 49 -3.94 -27.70 -13.10
C LEU A 49 -4.30 -26.28 -13.55
N ALA A 50 -5.49 -26.02 -14.10
CA ALA A 50 -5.88 -24.66 -14.48
C ALA A 50 -5.75 -23.63 -13.34
N ALA A 51 -6.11 -24.02 -12.11
CA ALA A 51 -5.97 -23.15 -10.94
C ALA A 51 -4.50 -22.89 -10.55
N THR A 52 -3.63 -23.89 -10.66
CA THR A 52 -2.19 -23.76 -10.42
C THR A 52 -1.50 -22.83 -11.43
N TRP A 53 -2.04 -22.73 -12.66
CA TRP A 53 -1.57 -21.80 -13.68
C TRP A 53 -2.06 -20.36 -13.41
N ILE A 54 -3.29 -20.18 -12.94
CA ILE A 54 -3.89 -18.85 -12.77
C ILE A 54 -3.47 -18.16 -11.46
N ALA A 55 -3.34 -18.91 -10.36
CA ALA A 55 -3.06 -18.34 -9.03
C ALA A 55 -1.76 -17.49 -8.95
N PRO A 56 -0.61 -17.90 -9.54
CA PRO A 56 0.61 -17.10 -9.52
C PRO A 56 0.48 -15.79 -10.29
N VAL A 57 -0.22 -15.80 -11.43
CA VAL A 57 -0.48 -14.59 -12.23
C VAL A 57 -1.34 -13.60 -11.45
N LEU A 58 -2.38 -14.10 -10.77
CA LEU A 58 -3.23 -13.28 -9.92
C LEU A 58 -2.46 -12.74 -8.71
N ALA A 59 -1.60 -13.54 -8.09
CA ALA A 59 -0.74 -13.11 -6.99
C ALA A 59 0.23 -12.00 -7.46
N GLN A 60 0.91 -12.18 -8.60
CA GLN A 60 1.80 -11.16 -9.16
C GLN A 60 1.07 -9.88 -9.52
N ARG A 61 -0.12 -9.97 -10.15
CA ARG A 61 -0.95 -8.79 -10.43
C ARG A 61 -1.40 -8.06 -9.18
N SER A 62 -1.57 -8.75 -8.06
CA SER A 62 -1.93 -8.12 -6.78
C SER A 62 -0.78 -7.37 -6.10
N LEU A 63 0.46 -7.64 -6.53
CA LEU A 63 1.69 -7.00 -6.01
C LEU A 63 2.29 -5.98 -6.99
N ALA A 64 1.74 -5.90 -8.20
CA ALA A 64 2.19 -4.96 -9.22
C ALA A 64 1.65 -3.54 -8.94
N MET A 65 2.37 -2.53 -9.44
CA MET A 65 1.90 -1.16 -9.38
C MET A 65 0.53 -1.01 -10.06
N PRO A 66 -0.46 -0.36 -9.42
CA PRO A 66 -1.71 -0.06 -10.09
C PRO A 66 -1.44 0.94 -11.23
N ARG A 67 -2.11 0.75 -12.37
CA ARG A 67 -1.99 1.67 -13.51
C ARG A 67 -2.49 3.06 -13.10
N ARG A 68 -1.58 4.03 -13.15
CA ARG A 68 -1.87 5.45 -12.91
C ARG A 68 -2.92 5.95 -13.90
N PRO A 69 -3.72 6.97 -13.54
CA PRO A 69 -4.61 7.62 -14.48
C PRO A 69 -3.81 8.49 -15.46
N ASP A 70 -4.31 8.65 -16.68
CA ASP A 70 -3.66 9.48 -17.71
C ASP A 70 -3.88 10.98 -17.45
N LYS A 71 -4.93 11.33 -16.71
CA LYS A 71 -5.37 12.71 -16.49
C LYS A 71 -5.71 12.92 -15.02
N THR A 72 -5.31 14.07 -14.49
CA THR A 72 -5.74 14.53 -13.16
C THR A 72 -7.21 14.93 -13.21
N LEU A 73 -8.01 14.48 -12.24
CA LEU A 73 -9.41 14.87 -12.11
C LEU A 73 -9.51 16.12 -11.23
N ALA A 74 -10.08 17.18 -11.79
CA ALA A 74 -10.39 18.40 -11.05
C ALA A 74 -11.85 18.35 -10.55
N PRO A 75 -12.18 19.07 -9.45
CA PRO A 75 -13.55 19.19 -8.98
C PRO A 75 -14.50 19.65 -10.08
N GLY A 76 -15.69 19.06 -10.16
CA GLY A 76 -16.67 19.35 -11.21
C GLY A 76 -16.30 18.87 -12.63
N ARG A 77 -15.13 18.24 -12.83
CA ARG A 77 -14.71 17.66 -14.12
C ARG A 77 -14.69 16.13 -14.09
N GLY A 78 -14.64 15.50 -15.26
CA GLY A 78 -14.55 14.05 -15.40
C GLY A 78 -15.90 13.32 -15.32
N SER A 79 -15.95 12.15 -15.95
CA SER A 79 -17.14 11.29 -16.00
C SER A 79 -17.30 10.46 -14.72
N PHE A 80 -18.50 9.88 -14.54
CA PHE A 80 -18.74 8.90 -13.47
C PHE A 80 -17.71 7.75 -13.51
N ALA A 81 -17.35 7.26 -14.70
CA ALA A 81 -16.40 6.18 -14.86
C ALA A 81 -15.00 6.57 -14.37
N ASP A 82 -14.58 7.81 -14.62
CA ASP A 82 -13.28 8.33 -14.17
C ASP A 82 -13.21 8.38 -12.63
N TRP A 83 -14.23 8.96 -11.99
CA TRP A 83 -14.31 9.03 -10.54
C TRP A 83 -14.44 7.65 -9.89
N LYS A 84 -15.16 6.72 -10.53
CA LYS A 84 -15.24 5.33 -10.06
C LYS A 84 -13.88 4.64 -10.13
N ARG A 85 -13.12 4.85 -11.20
CA ARG A 85 -11.75 4.33 -11.34
C ARG A 85 -10.83 4.93 -10.28
N GLN A 86 -10.94 6.23 -10.03
CA GLN A 86 -10.19 6.93 -8.99
C GLN A 86 -10.48 6.38 -7.58
N ALA A 87 -11.75 6.19 -7.23
CA ALA A 87 -12.16 5.60 -5.97
C ALA A 87 -11.63 4.16 -5.79
N GLN A 88 -11.59 3.37 -6.87
CA GLN A 88 -11.01 2.02 -6.86
C GLN A 88 -9.48 2.05 -6.67
N LEU A 89 -8.77 3.00 -7.29
CA LEU A 89 -7.33 3.20 -7.11
C LEU A 89 -7.01 3.58 -5.68
N LEU A 90 -7.75 4.53 -5.09
CA LEU A 90 -7.62 4.89 -3.68
C LEU A 90 -7.87 3.70 -2.76
N GLY A 91 -8.88 2.88 -3.03
CA GLY A 91 -9.14 1.67 -2.26
C GLY A 91 -7.95 0.69 -2.25
N ARG A 92 -7.17 0.63 -3.34
CA ARG A 92 -5.93 -0.16 -3.40
C ARG A 92 -4.77 0.51 -2.68
N LEU A 93 -4.62 1.82 -2.82
CA LEU A 93 -3.58 2.58 -2.12
C LEU A 93 -3.72 2.45 -0.61
N LEU A 94 -4.94 2.63 -0.08
CA LEU A 94 -5.21 2.50 1.36
C LEU A 94 -4.93 1.08 1.89
N LEU A 95 -5.14 0.05 1.06
CA LEU A 95 -4.74 -1.31 1.41
C LEU A 95 -3.23 -1.37 1.64
N TYR A 96 -2.43 -0.84 0.71
CA TYR A 96 -0.98 -0.85 0.84
C TYR A 96 -0.48 -0.09 2.07
N TYR A 97 -1.11 1.03 2.43
CA TYR A 97 -0.75 1.80 3.61
C TYR A 97 -1.10 1.12 4.94
N GLU A 98 -2.20 0.38 5.02
CA GLU A 98 -2.59 -0.34 6.25
C GLU A 98 -1.61 -1.46 6.61
N ASP A 99 -0.83 -1.92 5.63
CA ASP A 99 0.10 -3.03 5.79
C ASP A 99 1.46 -2.61 6.35
N GLU A 100 1.66 -1.32 6.59
CA GLU A 100 2.86 -0.78 7.20
C GLU A 100 2.91 -1.17 8.69
N PRO A 101 3.91 -1.96 9.14
CA PRO A 101 3.97 -2.44 10.53
C PRO A 101 4.15 -1.30 11.53
N ALA A 102 4.82 -0.21 11.16
CA ALA A 102 5.10 0.94 12.02
C ALA A 102 3.91 1.91 12.17
N LEU A 103 2.76 1.62 11.53
CA LEU A 103 1.66 2.58 11.46
C LEU A 103 1.04 2.89 12.85
N PRO A 104 0.92 4.17 13.23
CA PRO A 104 0.27 4.59 14.48
C PRO A 104 -1.21 4.18 14.54
N PRO A 105 -1.77 3.92 15.74
CA PRO A 105 -3.16 3.48 15.88
C PRO A 105 -4.18 4.53 15.40
N ASP A 106 -3.92 5.83 15.59
CA ASP A 106 -4.80 6.91 15.08
C ASP A 106 -4.87 6.87 13.55
N LEU A 107 -3.71 6.83 12.89
CA LEU A 107 -3.63 6.80 11.43
C LEU A 107 -4.24 5.51 10.85
N ARG A 108 -4.04 4.37 11.52
CA ARG A 108 -4.71 3.11 11.19
C ARG A 108 -6.24 3.26 11.26
N GLY A 109 -6.76 3.92 12.29
CA GLY A 109 -8.18 4.26 12.41
C GLY A 109 -8.68 5.12 11.24
N ARG A 110 -7.94 6.16 10.86
CA ARG A 110 -8.27 7.02 9.71
C ARG A 110 -8.30 6.25 8.38
N LEU A 111 -7.32 5.37 8.14
CA LEU A 111 -7.29 4.51 6.96
C LEU A 111 -8.51 3.56 6.93
N GLN A 112 -8.86 2.96 8.07
CA GLN A 112 -10.01 2.06 8.17
C GLN A 112 -11.34 2.78 7.91
N VAL A 113 -11.53 3.98 8.45
CA VAL A 113 -12.69 4.83 8.18
C VAL A 113 -12.75 5.19 6.70
N ALA A 114 -11.65 5.66 6.11
CA ALA A 114 -11.58 6.00 4.69
C ALA A 114 -11.92 4.80 3.78
N ARG A 115 -11.47 3.60 4.13
CA ARG A 115 -11.82 2.36 3.43
C ARG A 115 -13.30 2.01 3.59
N GLY A 116 -13.85 2.19 4.79
CA GLY A 116 -15.28 2.04 5.07
C GLY A 116 -16.12 2.97 4.18
N ASP A 117 -15.78 4.25 4.17
CA ASP A 117 -16.45 5.29 3.36
C ASP A 117 -16.43 4.92 1.87
N LEU A 118 -15.27 4.54 1.32
CA LEU A 118 -15.18 4.11 -0.08
C LEU A 118 -16.01 2.86 -0.36
N ARG A 119 -15.96 1.86 0.53
CA ARG A 119 -16.70 0.61 0.37
C ARG A 119 -18.20 0.83 0.39
N ASP A 120 -18.69 1.64 1.32
CA ASP A 120 -20.11 1.91 1.48
C ASP A 120 -20.64 2.75 0.31
N THR A 121 -19.87 3.75 -0.11
CA THR A 121 -20.20 4.59 -1.28
C THR A 121 -20.24 3.76 -2.57
N LEU A 122 -19.24 2.91 -2.82
CA LEU A 122 -19.21 2.07 -4.01
C LEU A 122 -20.32 1.01 -4.03
N ARG A 123 -20.85 0.61 -2.87
CA ARG A 123 -21.97 -0.33 -2.75
C ARG A 123 -23.34 0.32 -2.90
N ALA A 124 -23.46 1.61 -2.57
CA ALA A 124 -24.72 2.33 -2.53
C ALA A 124 -25.24 2.81 -3.90
N HIS A 125 -24.68 2.33 -5.02
CA HIS A 125 -24.95 2.85 -6.37
C HIS A 125 -24.77 4.38 -6.44
N PRO A 126 -23.53 4.87 -6.25
CA PRO A 126 -23.28 6.29 -6.02
C PRO A 126 -23.52 7.11 -7.28
N LEU A 127 -23.83 8.40 -7.11
CA LEU A 127 -23.77 9.36 -8.19
C LEU A 127 -22.32 9.82 -8.42
N ARG A 128 -22.07 10.53 -9.52
CA ARG A 128 -20.76 11.14 -9.82
C ARG A 128 -20.27 12.00 -8.67
N ASP A 129 -21.13 12.90 -8.18
CA ASP A 129 -20.75 13.89 -7.16
C ASP A 129 -20.49 13.24 -5.79
N ASP A 130 -21.12 12.11 -5.50
CA ASP A 130 -20.84 11.33 -4.29
C ASP A 130 -19.43 10.74 -4.34
N LEU A 131 -19.04 10.19 -5.51
CA LEU A 131 -17.68 9.69 -5.72
C LEU A 131 -16.64 10.81 -5.60
N GLU A 132 -16.89 11.96 -6.22
CA GLU A 132 -16.02 13.13 -6.14
C GLU A 132 -15.79 13.57 -4.68
N ARG A 133 -16.88 13.73 -3.91
CA ARG A 133 -16.80 14.14 -2.50
C ARG A 133 -16.06 13.13 -1.63
N VAL A 134 -16.31 11.83 -1.83
CA VAL A 134 -15.68 10.78 -1.04
C VAL A 134 -14.20 10.64 -1.39
N VAL A 135 -13.85 10.73 -2.68
CA VAL A 135 -12.45 10.76 -3.13
C VAL A 135 -11.70 11.93 -2.51
N ALA A 136 -12.25 13.15 -2.58
CA ALA A 136 -11.63 14.34 -2.00
C ALA A 136 -11.43 14.19 -0.48
N ARG A 137 -12.45 13.70 0.23
CA ARG A 137 -12.39 13.45 1.68
C ARG A 137 -11.31 12.42 2.04
N VAL A 138 -11.21 11.33 1.30
CA VAL A 138 -10.21 10.29 1.54
C VAL A 138 -8.80 10.83 1.32
N ILE A 139 -8.60 11.63 0.26
CA ILE A 139 -7.30 12.25 -0.01
C ILE A 139 -6.90 13.14 1.18
N GLN A 140 -7.80 14.02 1.62
CA GLN A 140 -7.55 14.97 2.70
C GLN A 140 -7.35 14.30 4.07
N ASN A 141 -8.16 13.30 4.41
CA ASN A 141 -8.20 12.74 5.76
C ASN A 141 -7.28 11.52 5.96
N ALA A 142 -6.85 10.87 4.88
CA ALA A 142 -6.08 9.63 4.93
C ALA A 142 -4.78 9.71 4.13
N VAL A 143 -4.84 10.09 2.84
CA VAL A 143 -3.65 10.06 1.97
C VAL A 143 -2.63 11.13 2.35
N ILE A 144 -3.06 12.40 2.51
CA ILE A 144 -2.16 13.49 2.88
C ILE A 144 -1.52 13.25 4.27
N PRO A 145 -2.30 12.92 5.33
CA PRO A 145 -1.72 12.59 6.63
C PRO A 145 -0.74 11.41 6.59
N MET A 146 -1.00 10.41 5.73
CA MET A 146 -0.07 9.29 5.54
C MET A 146 1.27 9.74 4.97
N LYS A 147 1.28 10.60 3.93
CA LYS A 147 2.51 11.12 3.34
C LYS A 147 3.31 11.95 4.35
N ILE A 148 2.63 12.80 5.11
CA ILE A 148 3.25 13.62 6.17
C ILE A 148 3.87 12.70 7.23
N TRP A 149 3.13 11.69 7.68
CA TRP A 149 3.64 10.71 8.64
C TRP A 149 4.84 9.92 8.11
N GLN A 150 4.80 9.44 6.86
CA GLN A 150 5.92 8.71 6.24
C GLN A 150 7.20 9.54 6.27
N TRP A 151 7.11 10.83 5.96
CA TRP A 151 8.27 11.69 6.06
C TRP A 151 8.68 11.95 7.51
N ALA A 152 7.74 12.23 8.42
CA ALA A 152 8.07 12.46 9.82
C ALA A 152 8.78 11.26 10.47
N GLU A 153 8.39 10.04 10.09
CA GLU A 153 8.95 8.79 10.63
C GLU A 153 10.31 8.44 9.99
N PHE A 154 10.42 8.51 8.66
CA PHE A 154 11.61 8.03 7.95
C PHE A 154 12.58 9.14 7.52
N GLY A 155 12.12 10.39 7.50
CA GLY A 155 12.91 11.59 7.20
C GLY A 155 14.19 11.73 8.05
N PRO A 156 14.17 11.51 9.38
CA PRO A 156 15.39 11.51 10.20
C PRO A 156 16.50 10.60 9.69
N ARG A 157 16.13 9.42 9.16
CA ARG A 157 17.12 8.46 8.61
C ARG A 157 17.73 9.00 7.33
N ILE A 158 16.95 9.71 6.52
CA ILE A 158 17.43 10.36 5.30
C ILE A 158 18.33 11.56 5.63
N SER A 159 17.97 12.38 6.62
CA SER A 159 18.84 13.48 7.06
C SER A 159 20.15 12.96 7.69
N GLU A 160 20.13 11.79 8.34
CA GLU A 160 21.36 11.12 8.78
C GLU A 160 22.21 10.64 7.58
N LEU A 161 21.61 10.18 6.48
CA LEU A 161 22.34 9.88 5.24
C LEU A 161 22.99 11.14 4.63
N VAL A 162 22.34 12.31 4.74
CA VAL A 162 22.95 13.59 4.34
C VAL A 162 24.19 13.87 5.18
N ARG A 163 24.09 13.76 6.51
CA ARG A 163 25.22 13.98 7.40
C ARG A 163 26.39 13.02 7.13
N GLN A 164 26.09 11.75 6.82
CA GLN A 164 27.10 10.76 6.42
C GLN A 164 27.79 11.17 5.11
N TYR A 165 27.02 11.57 4.11
CA TYR A 165 27.56 12.06 2.85
C TYR A 165 28.45 13.31 3.03
N GLU A 166 28.03 14.28 3.84
CA GLU A 166 28.82 15.47 4.16
C GLU A 166 30.14 15.09 4.85
N ALA A 167 30.11 14.18 5.82
CA ALA A 167 31.31 13.68 6.49
C ALA A 167 32.27 12.96 5.53
N GLU A 168 31.76 12.12 4.62
CA GLU A 168 32.57 11.39 3.65
C GLU A 168 33.16 12.31 2.57
N THR A 169 32.41 13.32 2.12
CA THR A 169 32.88 14.25 1.08
C THR A 169 33.90 15.26 1.58
N LEU A 170 33.95 15.56 2.88
CA LEU A 170 35.03 16.34 3.49
C LEU A 170 36.40 15.65 3.35
N ALA A 171 36.43 14.32 3.31
CA ALA A 171 37.65 13.54 3.13
C ALA A 171 38.06 13.35 1.66
N LEU A 172 37.15 13.59 0.70
CA LEU A 172 37.38 13.39 -0.73
C LEU A 172 37.85 14.69 -1.38
N ALA A 173 39.05 14.68 -1.99
CA ALA A 173 39.59 15.85 -2.70
C ALA A 173 39.06 16.00 -4.14
N GLU A 174 38.79 14.89 -4.81
CA GLU A 174 38.42 14.86 -6.23
C GLU A 174 36.92 15.14 -6.45
N ARG A 175 36.60 15.98 -7.45
CA ARG A 175 35.22 16.33 -7.81
C ARG A 175 34.43 15.12 -8.33
N ASP A 176 35.07 14.28 -9.13
CA ASP A 176 34.42 13.10 -9.73
C ASP A 176 34.09 12.07 -8.65
N ALA A 177 34.98 11.87 -7.68
CA ALA A 177 34.72 11.01 -6.52
C ALA A 177 33.54 11.51 -5.67
N ARG A 178 33.40 12.84 -5.49
CA ARG A 178 32.25 13.44 -4.79
C ARG A 178 30.94 13.25 -5.55
N ALA A 179 30.97 13.40 -6.88
CA ALA A 179 29.78 13.19 -7.72
C ALA A 179 29.30 11.73 -7.69
N LEU A 180 30.24 10.79 -7.73
CA LEU A 180 29.95 9.35 -7.65
C LEU A 180 29.42 8.96 -6.25
N ALA A 181 30.01 9.51 -5.19
CA ALA A 181 29.50 9.35 -3.84
C ALA A 181 28.06 9.90 -3.72
N LEU A 182 27.81 11.09 -4.25
CA LEU A 182 26.47 11.69 -4.24
C LEU A 182 25.44 10.78 -4.91
N GLU A 183 25.75 10.26 -6.10
CA GLU A 183 24.87 9.34 -6.83
C GLU A 183 24.51 8.12 -5.96
N VAL A 184 25.50 7.50 -5.30
CA VAL A 184 25.29 6.35 -4.43
C VAL A 184 24.37 6.68 -3.24
N PHE A 185 24.55 7.83 -2.61
CA PHE A 185 23.72 8.24 -1.46
C PHE A 185 22.30 8.61 -1.88
N VAL A 186 22.13 9.29 -3.01
CA VAL A 186 20.81 9.63 -3.57
C VAL A 186 20.05 8.35 -3.93
N GLU A 187 20.71 7.42 -4.62
CA GLU A 187 20.16 6.10 -4.93
C GLU A 187 19.76 5.32 -3.67
N ARG A 188 20.59 5.38 -2.61
CA ARG A 188 20.31 4.73 -1.32
C ARG A 188 19.07 5.32 -0.65
N ALA A 189 18.95 6.64 -0.60
CA ALA A 189 17.80 7.32 -0.01
C ALA A 189 16.50 6.99 -0.74
N ALA A 190 16.50 7.02 -2.08
CA ALA A 190 15.33 6.63 -2.88
C ALA A 190 14.94 5.16 -2.64
N ALA A 191 15.93 4.26 -2.59
CA ALA A 191 15.69 2.85 -2.32
C ALA A 191 15.13 2.60 -0.92
N GLU A 192 15.67 3.26 0.10
CA GLU A 192 15.21 3.13 1.49
C GLU A 192 13.76 3.63 1.63
N MET A 193 13.48 4.83 1.11
CA MET A 193 12.14 5.40 1.16
C MET A 193 11.12 4.56 0.37
N SER A 194 11.47 4.07 -0.82
CA SER A 194 10.56 3.23 -1.64
C SER A 194 10.13 1.95 -0.92
N ARG A 195 10.99 1.36 -0.07
CA ARG A 195 10.67 0.16 0.71
C ARG A 195 9.65 0.44 1.81
N HIS A 196 9.74 1.60 2.44
CA HIS A 196 8.80 2.06 3.46
C HIS A 196 7.47 2.54 2.87
N CYS A 197 7.50 3.21 1.72
CA CYS A 197 6.26 3.65 1.07
C CYS A 197 5.52 2.51 0.35
N LEU A 198 6.24 1.46 -0.12
CA LEU A 198 5.68 0.36 -0.92
C LEU A 198 5.99 -1.02 -0.34
N PRO A 199 5.66 -1.33 0.93
CA PRO A 199 6.08 -2.54 1.63
C PRO A 199 5.53 -3.84 1.01
N ARG A 200 4.49 -3.75 0.17
CA ARG A 200 3.91 -4.91 -0.54
C ARG A 200 4.27 -5.03 -2.01
N MET A 201 4.87 -4.02 -2.62
CA MET A 201 5.20 -4.09 -4.04
C MET A 201 6.39 -4.99 -4.31
N GLN A 202 6.44 -5.50 -5.55
CA GLN A 202 7.60 -6.23 -6.06
C GLN A 202 8.85 -5.34 -6.04
N GLU A 203 10.01 -5.92 -5.77
CA GLU A 203 11.29 -5.21 -5.77
C GLU A 203 11.57 -4.54 -7.12
N ARG A 204 11.08 -5.09 -8.23
CA ARG A 204 11.19 -4.42 -9.55
C ARG A 204 10.50 -3.05 -9.61
N GLU A 205 9.33 -2.91 -8.97
CA GLU A 205 8.53 -1.67 -9.00
C GLU A 205 9.16 -0.64 -8.05
N ARG A 206 9.72 -1.11 -6.92
CA ARG A 206 10.53 -0.29 -6.02
C ARG A 206 11.79 0.22 -6.69
N LEU A 207 12.44 -0.63 -7.49
CA LEU A 207 13.62 -0.25 -8.27
C LEU A 207 13.28 0.83 -9.31
N GLU A 208 12.15 0.69 -10.01
CA GLU A 208 11.67 1.69 -10.97
C GLU A 208 11.43 3.04 -10.29
N CYS A 209 10.70 3.04 -9.16
CA CYS A 209 10.54 4.21 -8.32
C CYS A 209 11.89 4.83 -7.91
N ALA A 210 12.80 4.03 -7.38
CA ALA A 210 14.09 4.51 -6.89
C ALA A 210 14.94 5.14 -8.00
N LEU A 211 14.98 4.54 -9.19
CA LEU A 211 15.72 5.05 -10.34
C LEU A 211 15.11 6.35 -10.90
N GLU A 212 13.79 6.41 -11.04
CA GLU A 212 13.12 7.63 -11.50
C GLU A 212 13.29 8.77 -10.50
N CYS A 213 13.14 8.50 -9.20
CA CYS A 213 13.27 9.51 -8.16
C CYS A 213 14.72 9.97 -7.96
N SER A 214 15.70 9.07 -8.05
CA SER A 214 17.12 9.45 -7.93
C SER A 214 17.58 10.33 -9.08
N SER A 215 17.24 9.93 -10.31
CA SER A 215 17.59 10.70 -11.51
C SER A 215 16.93 12.08 -11.52
N LEU A 216 15.64 12.16 -11.17
CA LEU A 216 14.93 13.42 -11.04
C LEU A 216 15.53 14.32 -9.96
N ALA A 217 15.94 13.77 -8.81
CA ALA A 217 16.53 14.54 -7.72
C ALA A 217 17.84 15.22 -8.10
N ILE A 218 18.72 14.52 -8.81
CA ILE A 218 20.00 15.07 -9.28
C ILE A 218 19.74 16.22 -10.27
N LEU A 219 18.86 16.00 -11.24
CA LEU A 219 18.50 17.04 -12.23
C LEU A 219 17.85 18.26 -11.58
N SER A 220 16.98 18.03 -10.59
CA SER A 220 16.28 19.10 -9.88
C SER A 220 17.22 19.92 -9.01
N ALA A 221 18.17 19.27 -8.33
CA ALA A 221 19.16 19.95 -7.50
C ALA A 221 20.06 20.87 -8.34
N GLN A 222 20.44 20.44 -9.55
CA GLN A 222 21.17 21.27 -10.52
C GLN A 222 20.35 22.46 -11.02
N ALA A 223 19.07 22.27 -11.31
CA ALA A 223 18.19 23.32 -11.84
C ALA A 223 17.79 24.38 -10.78
N HIS A 224 17.62 23.97 -9.52
CA HIS A 224 17.08 24.81 -8.46
C HIS A 224 18.11 25.23 -7.40
N GLY A 225 19.41 25.07 -7.67
CA GLY A 225 20.47 25.65 -6.83
C GLY A 225 20.57 25.05 -5.42
N ASN A 226 20.29 23.75 -5.25
CA ASN A 226 20.41 23.03 -3.98
C ASN A 226 19.60 23.62 -2.80
N VAL A 227 18.41 24.20 -3.04
CA VAL A 227 17.50 24.65 -1.95
C VAL A 227 17.20 23.51 -0.96
N ILE A 228 17.06 22.28 -1.47
CA ILE A 228 16.92 21.04 -0.69
C ILE A 228 18.04 20.11 -1.14
N HIS A 229 18.64 19.37 -0.20
CA HIS A 229 19.71 18.44 -0.54
C HIS A 229 19.20 17.35 -1.51
N PRO A 230 19.91 16.99 -2.59
CA PRO A 230 19.49 15.98 -3.56
C PRO A 230 19.10 14.62 -2.94
N ILE A 231 19.76 14.23 -1.84
CA ILE A 231 19.43 13.01 -1.08
C ILE A 231 18.02 13.10 -0.48
N GLU A 232 17.66 14.23 0.10
CA GLU A 232 16.32 14.46 0.68
C GLU A 232 15.26 14.59 -0.42
N LEU A 233 15.57 15.30 -1.51
CA LEU A 233 14.69 15.40 -2.68
C LEU A 233 14.31 14.02 -3.24
N ALA A 234 15.27 13.09 -3.35
CA ALA A 234 15.00 11.75 -3.85
C ALA A 234 14.01 10.99 -2.98
N ALA A 235 14.12 11.11 -1.66
CA ALA A 235 13.18 10.52 -0.72
C ALA A 235 11.80 11.20 -0.77
N MET A 236 11.74 12.54 -0.85
CA MET A 236 10.48 13.28 -1.00
C MET A 236 9.77 12.93 -2.31
N PHE A 237 10.52 12.72 -3.39
CA PHE A 237 9.98 12.25 -4.66
C PHE A 237 9.46 10.82 -4.56
N ALA A 238 10.13 9.92 -3.83
CA ALA A 238 9.64 8.57 -3.61
C ALA A 238 8.27 8.57 -2.88
N VAL A 239 8.10 9.40 -1.83
CA VAL A 239 6.80 9.55 -1.14
C VAL A 239 5.69 9.97 -2.10
N ASN A 240 5.96 10.92 -3.00
CA ASN A 240 4.98 11.38 -3.98
C ASN A 240 4.77 10.39 -5.14
N TRP A 241 5.83 9.68 -5.55
CA TRP A 241 5.75 8.65 -6.58
C TRP A 241 4.78 7.54 -6.17
N CYS A 242 4.73 7.21 -4.88
CA CYS A 242 3.84 6.19 -4.34
C CYS A 242 2.35 6.58 -4.34
N ASP A 243 2.04 7.84 -4.63
CA ASP A 243 0.67 8.28 -4.86
C ASP A 243 0.22 7.94 -6.29
N PHE A 244 -0.32 6.74 -6.46
CA PHE A 244 -0.81 6.25 -7.75
C PHE A 244 -2.15 6.87 -8.18
N THR A 245 -2.69 7.79 -7.38
CA THR A 245 -3.97 8.43 -7.64
C THR A 245 -3.85 9.56 -8.65
N GLU A 246 -2.64 10.05 -8.89
CA GLU A 246 -2.36 11.09 -9.86
C GLU A 246 -1.43 10.59 -10.98
N PRO A 247 -1.51 11.20 -12.18
CA PRO A 247 -0.52 10.94 -13.23
C PRO A 247 0.87 11.31 -12.72
N TRP A 248 1.87 10.48 -13.06
CA TRP A 248 3.26 10.82 -12.79
C TRP A 248 3.69 11.98 -13.67
N ARG A 249 4.08 13.10 -13.06
CA ARG A 249 4.47 14.35 -13.75
C ARG A 249 5.83 14.82 -13.24
N PRO A 250 6.92 14.17 -13.67
CA PRO A 250 8.26 14.47 -13.17
C PRO A 250 8.68 15.92 -13.45
N ALA A 251 8.17 16.56 -14.51
CA ALA A 251 8.49 17.94 -14.85
C ALA A 251 7.94 18.99 -13.85
N LEU A 252 6.82 18.70 -13.18
CA LEU A 252 6.17 19.66 -12.26
C LEU A 252 6.47 19.34 -10.79
N LEU A 253 6.93 18.12 -10.51
CA LEU A 253 7.13 17.64 -9.15
C LEU A 253 8.19 18.44 -8.37
N PRO A 254 9.35 18.83 -8.95
CA PRO A 254 10.37 19.59 -8.22
C PRO A 254 9.83 20.92 -7.69
N GLU A 255 9.14 21.68 -8.54
CA GLU A 255 8.54 22.96 -8.16
C GLU A 255 7.48 22.79 -7.06
N LEU A 256 6.64 21.75 -7.16
CA LEU A 256 5.60 21.47 -6.17
C LEU A 256 6.20 21.10 -4.82
N VAL A 257 7.21 20.23 -4.80
CA VAL A 257 7.87 19.79 -3.56
C VAL A 257 8.65 20.92 -2.92
N ILE A 258 9.40 21.69 -3.70
CA ILE A 258 10.17 22.84 -3.19
C ILE A 258 9.22 23.90 -2.64
N ARG A 259 8.16 24.25 -3.37
CA ARG A 259 7.16 25.21 -2.90
C ARG A 259 6.49 24.72 -1.62
N TYR A 260 6.06 23.47 -1.58
CA TYR A 260 5.42 22.90 -0.40
C TYR A 260 6.36 22.90 0.81
N HIS A 261 7.63 22.58 0.61
CA HIS A 261 8.65 22.62 1.64
C HIS A 261 8.90 24.04 2.17
N GLN A 262 8.94 25.04 1.28
CA GLN A 262 9.08 26.45 1.64
C GLN A 262 7.86 27.00 2.39
N GLU A 263 6.65 26.61 1.99
CA GLU A 263 5.40 27.04 2.63
C GLU A 263 5.16 26.34 3.98
N HIS A 264 5.67 25.12 4.16
CA HIS A 264 5.42 24.29 5.34
C HIS A 264 6.72 23.70 5.93
N PRO A 265 7.66 24.53 6.40
CA PRO A 265 8.98 24.08 6.86
C PRO A 265 8.89 23.11 8.05
N ASP A 266 7.89 23.29 8.93
CA ASP A 266 7.71 22.47 10.12
C ASP A 266 7.02 21.13 9.85
N SER A 267 6.37 20.96 8.69
CA SER A 267 5.70 19.70 8.33
C SER A 267 6.67 18.58 7.92
N TRP A 268 7.90 18.96 7.55
CA TRP A 268 8.98 18.05 7.15
C TRP A 268 10.09 17.94 8.20
N ARG A 269 10.01 18.71 9.31
CA ARG A 269 10.93 18.52 10.43
C ARG A 269 10.44 17.38 11.30
N PRO A 270 11.31 16.43 11.67
CA PRO A 270 10.91 15.38 12.59
C PRO A 270 10.48 15.99 13.92
N SER A 271 9.31 15.58 14.40
CA SER A 271 8.88 15.93 15.74
C SER A 271 9.87 15.30 16.74
N PRO A 272 10.48 16.07 17.66
CA PRO A 272 11.46 15.54 18.62
C PRO A 272 10.85 14.55 19.65
N ALA A 273 9.58 14.17 19.53
CA ALA A 273 8.83 13.49 20.57
C ALA A 273 8.87 11.94 20.55
N ALA A 274 9.65 11.30 19.68
CA ALA A 274 9.77 9.84 19.68
C ALA A 274 10.99 9.30 20.46
N GLY A 275 11.87 10.17 20.97
CA GLY A 275 13.10 9.80 21.67
C GLY A 275 13.07 9.90 23.20
N ALA A 276 12.03 10.49 23.80
CA ALA A 276 11.90 10.55 25.24
C ALA A 276 11.15 9.31 25.74
N ALA A 277 11.91 8.25 25.97
CA ALA A 277 11.45 7.11 26.76
C ALA A 277 10.82 7.61 28.06
N VAL A 278 9.58 7.19 28.28
CA VAL A 278 8.86 7.29 29.55
C VAL A 278 9.74 6.71 30.65
N ALA A 279 10.23 7.56 31.54
CA ALA A 279 10.77 7.15 32.82
C ALA A 279 9.61 6.55 33.66
N PRO A 280 9.82 5.42 34.37
CA PRO A 280 8.76 4.79 35.13
C PRO A 280 8.59 5.55 36.46
N GLY A 281 7.41 6.14 36.67
CA GLY A 281 7.09 6.77 37.93
C GLY A 281 5.74 7.46 37.92
N GLU A 282 4.88 7.01 38.83
CA GLU A 282 3.74 7.73 39.41
C GLU A 282 2.35 7.50 38.76
N GLU A 283 1.58 6.71 39.51
CA GLU A 283 0.22 6.25 39.29
C GLU A 283 -0.76 7.43 39.43
N ALA A 284 -1.40 7.84 38.32
CA ALA A 284 -2.46 8.85 38.35
C ALA A 284 -3.85 8.17 38.38
N PRO A 285 -4.80 8.64 39.22
CA PRO A 285 -6.07 7.98 39.48
C PRO A 285 -7.07 8.15 38.31
N PRO A 286 -8.03 7.23 38.14
CA PRO A 286 -9.00 7.32 37.05
C PRO A 286 -10.00 8.47 37.25
N PRO A 287 -10.42 9.17 36.18
CA PRO A 287 -11.38 10.26 36.30
C PRO A 287 -12.79 9.75 36.59
N SER A 288 -13.42 10.38 37.58
CA SER A 288 -14.80 10.21 38.02
C SER A 288 -15.81 10.72 36.98
N ARG A 289 -16.84 9.91 36.72
CA ARG A 289 -18.04 10.27 35.94
C ARG A 289 -18.94 11.20 36.78
N PRO A 290 -19.55 12.26 36.19
CA PRO A 290 -20.63 12.97 36.87
C PRO A 290 -21.92 12.14 36.80
N ALA A 291 -22.69 12.20 37.89
CA ALA A 291 -23.96 11.50 38.08
C ALA A 291 -25.17 12.35 37.66
N GLY A 292 -26.20 11.66 37.16
CA GLY A 292 -27.61 12.07 37.19
C GLY A 292 -28.34 12.03 35.83
N PRO A 293 -29.68 11.83 35.77
CA PRO A 293 -30.59 11.22 36.74
C PRO A 293 -31.35 9.99 36.18
N ASP A 294 -31.96 9.24 37.09
CA ASP A 294 -32.82 8.09 36.84
C ASP A 294 -34.02 8.40 35.92
N SER A 295 -34.29 7.53 34.94
CA SER A 295 -35.65 7.19 34.54
C SER A 295 -35.70 5.83 33.83
N SER A 296 -36.10 4.83 34.63
CA SER A 296 -36.97 3.70 34.30
C SER A 296 -36.97 3.11 32.88
N ASP A 297 -36.65 1.82 32.86
CA ASP A 297 -37.06 0.79 31.90
C ASP A 297 -38.49 0.97 31.34
N ILE A 298 -38.62 1.41 30.07
CA ILE A 298 -39.59 0.86 29.10
C ILE A 298 -39.01 0.91 27.68
N ALA A 299 -38.69 -0.28 27.14
CA ALA A 299 -38.65 -0.64 25.71
C ALA A 299 -37.57 -0.02 24.78
N GLY A 300 -36.36 -0.61 24.80
CA GLY A 300 -35.29 -0.43 23.80
C GLY A 300 -35.61 -0.91 22.36
N ARG A 301 -36.63 -0.35 21.70
CA ARG A 301 -37.07 -0.76 20.35
C ARG A 301 -37.07 0.33 19.28
N ILE A 302 -36.76 1.57 19.62
CA ILE A 302 -36.77 2.70 18.67
C ILE A 302 -35.44 3.43 18.74
N VAL A 303 -34.81 3.63 17.57
CA VAL A 303 -33.59 4.45 17.42
C VAL A 303 -33.98 5.68 16.61
N ILE A 304 -33.58 6.86 17.08
CA ILE A 304 -33.82 8.14 16.38
C ILE A 304 -32.49 8.58 15.74
N ARG A 305 -32.48 8.76 14.41
CA ARG A 305 -31.37 9.39 13.66
C ARG A 305 -31.99 10.42 12.70
N ASN A 306 -31.43 11.63 12.65
CA ASN A 306 -31.87 12.74 11.80
C ASN A 306 -33.38 13.03 11.89
N GLY A 307 -33.93 13.18 13.10
CA GLY A 307 -35.32 13.57 13.33
C GLY A 307 -36.40 12.56 12.90
N LYS A 308 -36.04 11.38 12.36
CA LYS A 308 -36.98 10.33 11.97
C LYS A 308 -36.87 9.11 12.90
N ARG A 309 -38.03 8.55 13.30
CA ARG A 309 -38.13 7.40 14.21
C ARG A 309 -38.03 6.09 13.43
N TYR A 310 -37.03 5.25 13.76
CA TYR A 310 -36.86 3.93 13.16
C TYR A 310 -37.18 2.81 14.17
N ARG A 311 -38.12 1.92 13.82
CA ARG A 311 -38.49 0.74 14.63
C ARG A 311 -37.55 -0.42 14.29
N ARG A 312 -36.82 -0.97 15.27
CA ARG A 312 -35.97 -2.15 15.06
C ARG A 312 -36.85 -3.38 14.77
N VAL A 313 -36.93 -3.78 13.50
CA VAL A 313 -37.52 -5.07 13.11
C VAL A 313 -36.49 -6.17 13.34
N ARG A 314 -36.74 -7.07 14.30
CA ARG A 314 -35.94 -8.27 14.51
C ARG A 314 -36.18 -9.20 13.31
N VAL A 315 -35.24 -9.24 12.37
CA VAL A 315 -35.24 -10.25 11.31
C VAL A 315 -34.98 -11.61 11.98
N ARG A 316 -36.03 -12.42 12.11
CA ARG A 316 -35.99 -13.78 12.65
C ARG A 316 -35.23 -14.64 11.62
N ARG A 317 -33.92 -14.82 11.81
CA ARG A 317 -33.14 -15.75 10.98
C ARG A 317 -33.72 -17.16 11.16
N LYS A 318 -34.36 -17.66 10.10
CA LYS A 318 -34.83 -19.04 9.98
C LYS A 318 -33.60 -19.94 10.07
N ARG A 319 -33.35 -20.52 11.25
CA ARG A 319 -32.36 -21.61 11.42
C ARG A 319 -32.97 -22.87 10.79
N SER A 320 -32.73 -23.07 9.50
CA SER A 320 -32.78 -24.42 8.92
C SER A 320 -31.43 -25.07 9.18
N ARG A 321 -31.36 -25.93 10.22
CA ARG A 321 -30.32 -26.95 10.31
C ARG A 321 -30.78 -28.09 9.42
N SER A 322 -30.19 -28.23 8.22
CA SER A 322 -30.08 -29.55 7.61
C SER A 322 -28.65 -30.05 7.82
N ARG A 323 -28.53 -31.12 8.60
CA ARG A 323 -27.36 -32.00 8.57
C ARG A 323 -27.49 -32.79 7.28
N THR A 324 -26.72 -32.41 6.27
CA THR A 324 -26.56 -33.25 5.07
C THR A 324 -25.09 -33.23 4.68
N ALA A 325 -24.53 -34.44 4.68
CA ALA A 325 -23.25 -34.93 4.18
C ALA A 325 -22.19 -33.95 3.64
N ARG A 326 -20.98 -34.16 4.15
CA ARG A 326 -19.67 -33.73 3.62
C ARG A 326 -19.63 -33.72 2.09
N GLN A 327 -19.62 -32.52 1.50
CA GLN A 327 -18.82 -32.25 0.32
C GLN A 327 -18.11 -30.92 0.59
N LEU A 328 -16.79 -30.96 0.75
CA LEU A 328 -15.97 -29.76 0.71
C LEU A 328 -16.20 -29.14 -0.67
N PRO A 329 -16.80 -27.93 -0.77
CA PRO A 329 -16.99 -27.32 -2.06
C PRO A 329 -15.61 -27.13 -2.68
N VAL A 330 -15.42 -27.58 -3.92
CA VAL A 330 -14.17 -27.46 -4.69
C VAL A 330 -13.58 -26.05 -4.60
N VAL A 331 -14.44 -25.04 -4.47
CA VAL A 331 -14.09 -23.63 -4.23
C VAL A 331 -13.25 -23.42 -2.95
N ASN A 332 -13.56 -24.09 -1.84
CA ASN A 332 -12.78 -23.98 -0.61
C ASN A 332 -11.41 -24.67 -0.73
N VAL A 333 -11.34 -25.78 -1.47
CA VAL A 333 -10.07 -26.47 -1.78
C VAL A 333 -9.20 -25.60 -2.68
N LEU A 334 -9.80 -24.95 -3.69
CA LEU A 334 -9.12 -24.00 -4.57
C LEU A 334 -8.66 -22.74 -3.84
N LEU A 335 -9.45 -22.23 -2.89
CA LEU A 335 -9.08 -21.09 -2.06
C LEU A 335 -7.97 -21.44 -1.06
N SER A 336 -8.03 -22.61 -0.42
CA SER A 336 -6.97 -23.08 0.48
C SER A 336 -5.69 -23.39 -0.29
N PHE A 337 -5.80 -23.95 -1.50
CA PHE A 337 -4.64 -24.21 -2.36
C PHE A 337 -4.04 -22.91 -2.90
N GLY A 338 -4.87 -21.93 -3.30
CA GLY A 338 -4.42 -20.61 -3.70
C GLY A 338 -3.76 -19.83 -2.54
N GLN A 339 -4.25 -19.99 -1.32
CA GLN A 339 -3.59 -19.48 -0.12
C GLN A 339 -2.27 -20.21 0.16
N TRP A 340 -2.25 -21.54 0.06
CA TRP A 340 -1.03 -22.34 0.23
C TRP A 340 0.04 -21.95 -0.79
N VAL A 341 -0.29 -21.87 -2.08
CA VAL A 341 0.62 -21.38 -3.14
C VAL A 341 1.09 -19.95 -2.86
N ARG A 342 0.20 -19.06 -2.41
CA ARG A 342 0.55 -17.67 -2.04
C ARG A 342 1.52 -17.60 -0.86
N TYR A 343 1.32 -18.42 0.17
CA TYR A 343 2.21 -18.49 1.33
C TYR A 343 3.52 -19.21 1.02
N SER A 344 3.50 -20.26 0.21
CA SER A 344 4.69 -20.99 -0.24
C SER A 344 5.56 -20.13 -1.15
N LEU A 345 4.99 -19.40 -2.12
CA LEU A 345 5.75 -18.43 -2.93
C LEU A 345 6.34 -17.33 -2.06
N ARG A 346 5.56 -16.77 -1.12
CA ARG A 346 6.04 -15.71 -0.24
C ARG A 346 7.14 -16.18 0.71
N ALA A 347 6.96 -17.33 1.36
CA ALA A 347 7.97 -17.93 2.22
C ALA A 347 9.24 -18.24 1.42
N TRP A 348 9.11 -18.78 0.21
CA TRP A 348 10.27 -19.10 -0.61
C TRP A 348 11.00 -17.86 -1.15
N THR A 349 10.29 -16.76 -1.42
CA THR A 349 10.90 -15.46 -1.78
C THR A 349 11.49 -14.68 -0.61
N GLN A 350 11.17 -15.04 0.64
CA GLN A 350 11.66 -14.37 1.85
C GLN A 350 12.84 -15.10 2.52
N PHE A 351 13.06 -16.38 2.20
CA PHE A 351 14.10 -17.23 2.81
C PHE A 351 15.32 -17.53 1.91
N HIS A 352 15.41 -16.95 0.70
CA HIS A 352 16.56 -17.01 -0.22
C HIS A 352 16.78 -15.66 -0.93
#